data_AF-A0A2N1S940-F1
#
_entry.id   AF-A0A2N1S940-F1
#
_cell.length_a   1.000
_cell.length_b   1.000
_cell.length_c   1.000
_cell.angle_alpha   90.00
_cell.angle_beta   90.00
_cell.angle_gamma   90.00
#
_symmetry.space_group_name_H-M   'P 1'
#
loop_
_entity.id
_entity.type
_entity.pdbx_description
1 polymer ?
#
loop_
_entity_poly.entity_id
_entity_poly.type
_entity_poly.pdbx_seq_one_letter_code
_entity_poly.pdbx_strand_id
1 'polypeptide(L)'
;MQPDEFERSLASVKELYEDYTAFVGTRVLGYPKLLERLFIAFLAGGNVLLEGAPGLGKTTLAKTWAEFFGLGFSRVQFTPDLMPLDIIGSNLLEDGPNGRSFRFYRGPIFSNVVLGDEINRATPKTQSAFLEAMEEKRVTFLGEAHPLPDPFFVIATQNPIELEGTYPLPEAQIDRFFMKLVFSMPDFHALLGIMDMAATTKSGAAAGPERSSAAIASWRALSPHIAAPDGVRSYIARIVESSHPDRSPVDLVRRYVLYGASPRSAIALYSAAKTKAAMSGRPSASFDDVDDLLTDVAAHRVILNFEAEADGVGVGDVLDAVRAEVAKEFSLSRGRDRA
;
A
#
# COMPACT_ATOMS: atom_id res chain seq x y z
N MET A 1 0.24 27.46 -5.11
CA MET A 1 -0.49 27.53 -3.83
C MET A 1 0.02 28.74 -3.05
N GLN A 2 -0.88 29.54 -2.48
CA GLN A 2 -0.48 30.65 -1.61
C GLN A 2 0.14 30.11 -0.30
N PRO A 3 1.09 30.80 0.35
CA PRO A 3 1.73 30.30 1.57
C PRO A 3 0.73 29.90 2.67
N ASP A 4 -0.27 30.74 2.94
CA ASP A 4 -1.30 30.46 3.94
C ASP A 4 -2.14 29.21 3.60
N GLU A 5 -2.42 29.01 2.32
CA GLU A 5 -3.19 27.85 1.82
C GLU A 5 -2.38 26.56 1.94
N PHE A 6 -1.05 26.65 1.73
CA PHE A 6 -0.11 25.55 1.90
C PHE A 6 -0.04 25.11 3.37
N GLU A 7 0.16 26.05 4.30
CA GLU A 7 0.24 25.74 5.74
C GLU A 7 -1.06 25.14 6.28
N ARG A 8 -2.22 25.68 5.87
CA ARG A 8 -3.53 25.13 6.25
C ARG A 8 -3.74 23.72 5.71
N SER A 9 -3.36 23.47 4.45
CA SER A 9 -3.50 22.13 3.85
C SER A 9 -2.57 21.13 4.54
N LEU A 10 -1.35 21.55 4.88
CA LEU A 10 -0.37 20.72 5.59
C LEU A 10 -0.86 20.36 7.00
N ALA A 11 -1.40 21.34 7.73
CA ALA A 11 -2.03 21.12 9.03
C ALA A 11 -3.23 20.16 8.93
N SER A 12 -4.10 20.35 7.92
CA SER A 12 -5.27 19.49 7.71
C SER A 12 -4.89 18.03 7.47
N VAL A 13 -3.83 17.75 6.70
CA VAL A 13 -3.35 16.38 6.47
C VAL A 13 -2.78 15.76 7.75
N LYS A 14 -2.01 16.53 8.52
CA LYS A 14 -1.48 16.10 9.81
C LYS A 14 -2.60 15.78 10.81
N GLU A 15 -3.57 16.67 10.96
CA GLU A 15 -4.73 16.47 11.85
C GLU A 15 -5.54 15.24 11.45
N LEU A 16 -5.76 15.02 10.14
CA LEU A 16 -6.45 13.82 9.65
C LEU A 16 -5.69 12.54 10.03
N TYR A 17 -4.35 12.56 9.96
CA TYR A 17 -3.52 11.42 10.35
C TYR A 17 -3.54 11.17 11.86
N GLU A 18 -3.47 12.23 12.68
CA GLU A 18 -3.57 12.13 14.14
C GLU A 18 -4.92 11.55 14.56
N ASP A 19 -6.01 12.02 13.96
CA ASP A 19 -7.35 11.49 14.23
C ASP A 19 -7.52 10.05 13.73
N TYR A 20 -6.94 9.74 12.56
CA TYR A 20 -6.92 8.39 12.02
C TYR A 20 -6.24 7.41 12.99
N THR A 21 -5.04 7.75 13.46
CA THR A 21 -4.29 6.90 14.38
C THR A 21 -4.98 6.78 15.73
N ALA A 22 -5.59 7.86 16.23
CA ALA A 22 -6.39 7.84 17.45
C ALA A 22 -7.63 6.94 17.30
N PHE A 23 -8.33 7.00 16.16
CA PHE A 23 -9.54 6.22 15.92
C PHE A 23 -9.21 4.74 15.67
N VAL A 24 -8.29 4.45 14.75
CA VAL A 24 -7.96 3.06 14.37
C VAL A 24 -7.13 2.38 15.44
N GLY A 25 -6.27 3.11 16.16
CA GLY A 25 -5.51 2.60 17.29
C GLY A 25 -6.39 2.09 18.44
N THR A 26 -7.65 2.55 18.56
CA THR A 26 -8.62 2.01 19.52
C THR A 26 -9.31 0.72 19.06
N ARG A 27 -8.97 0.18 17.89
CA ARG A 27 -9.58 -1.04 17.34
C ARG A 27 -8.52 -2.03 16.83
N VAL A 28 -7.36 -1.52 16.43
CA VAL A 28 -6.20 -2.29 15.95
C VAL A 28 -4.98 -1.87 16.78
N LEU A 29 -4.70 -2.64 17.83
CA LEU A 29 -3.66 -2.33 18.82
C LEU A 29 -2.31 -2.96 18.46
N GLY A 30 -1.22 -2.23 18.74
CA GLY A 30 0.14 -2.75 18.59
C GLY A 30 0.79 -2.56 17.22
N TYR A 31 0.15 -1.82 16.30
CA TYR A 31 0.62 -1.70 14.92
C TYR A 31 0.81 -0.27 14.40
N PRO A 32 1.44 0.66 15.15
CA PRO A 32 1.56 2.06 14.73
C PRO A 32 2.22 2.23 13.35
N LYS A 33 3.28 1.45 13.06
CA LYS A 33 3.97 1.49 11.77
C LYS A 33 3.06 1.01 10.62
N LEU A 34 2.29 -0.05 10.82
CA LEU A 34 1.34 -0.56 9.81
C LEU A 34 0.27 0.49 9.49
N LEU A 35 -0.28 1.14 10.53
CA LEU A 35 -1.30 2.18 10.38
C LEU A 35 -0.75 3.39 9.62
N GLU A 36 0.48 3.83 9.95
CA GLU A 36 1.19 4.87 9.21
C GLU A 36 1.34 4.50 7.72
N ARG A 37 1.82 3.29 7.42
CA ARG A 37 2.03 2.84 6.03
C ARG A 37 0.75 2.76 5.22
N LEU A 38 -0.34 2.28 5.81
CA LEU A 38 -1.64 2.26 5.14
C LEU A 38 -2.11 3.67 4.79
N PHE A 39 -1.90 4.64 5.67
CA PHE A 39 -2.23 6.04 5.41
C PHE A 39 -1.37 6.66 4.31
N ILE A 40 -0.07 6.37 4.34
CA ILE A 40 0.85 6.77 3.28
C ILE A 40 0.40 6.21 1.93
N ALA A 41 0.13 4.91 1.85
CA ALA A 41 -0.30 4.25 0.62
C ALA A 41 -1.63 4.83 0.09
N PHE A 42 -2.61 5.04 0.98
CA PHE A 42 -3.90 5.62 0.63
C PHE A 42 -3.76 7.03 0.03
N LEU A 43 -3.07 7.93 0.71
CA LEU A 43 -2.86 9.30 0.22
C LEU A 43 -1.98 9.33 -1.03
N ALA A 44 -1.01 8.43 -1.17
CA ALA A 44 -0.21 8.29 -2.38
C ALA A 44 -1.00 7.69 -3.56
N GLY A 45 -2.26 7.28 -3.35
CA GLY A 45 -3.13 6.68 -4.37
C GLY A 45 -2.72 5.26 -4.76
N GLY A 46 -1.99 4.58 -3.87
CA GLY A 46 -1.46 3.23 -4.04
C GLY A 46 -2.27 2.17 -3.29
N ASN A 47 -2.03 0.90 -3.63
CA ASN A 47 -2.67 -0.27 -3.03
C ASN A 47 -1.68 -1.09 -2.21
N VAL A 48 -2.16 -1.84 -1.23
CA VAL A 48 -1.30 -2.56 -0.28
C VAL A 48 -1.49 -4.07 -0.36
N LEU A 49 -0.38 -4.79 -0.36
CA LEU A 49 -0.34 -6.23 -0.12
C LEU A 49 0.03 -6.48 1.33
N LEU A 50 -0.84 -7.16 2.08
CA LEU A 50 -0.72 -7.38 3.52
C LEU A 50 -0.48 -8.86 3.80
N GLU A 51 0.76 -9.22 4.08
CA GLU A 51 1.11 -10.57 4.48
C GLU A 51 0.88 -10.77 5.98
N GLY A 52 0.43 -11.95 6.37
CA GLY A 52 0.44 -12.36 7.78
C GLY A 52 -0.56 -13.46 8.06
N ALA A 53 -0.42 -14.06 9.24
CA ALA A 53 -1.20 -15.20 9.65
C ALA A 53 -2.72 -14.90 9.73
N PRO A 54 -3.56 -15.94 9.65
CA PRO A 54 -4.99 -15.84 9.97
C PRO A 54 -5.21 -15.30 11.38
N GLY A 55 -6.33 -14.62 11.60
CA GLY A 55 -6.75 -14.17 12.94
C GLY A 55 -6.13 -12.87 13.45
N LEU A 56 -5.23 -12.22 12.70
CA LEU A 56 -4.60 -10.94 13.10
C LEU A 56 -5.52 -9.71 13.00
N GLY A 57 -6.80 -9.90 12.64
CA GLY A 57 -7.75 -8.78 12.51
C GLY A 57 -7.63 -7.99 11.21
N LYS A 58 -7.15 -8.60 10.11
CA LYS A 58 -7.08 -7.97 8.77
C LYS A 58 -8.44 -7.41 8.31
N THR A 59 -9.51 -8.18 8.52
CA THR A 59 -10.88 -7.73 8.24
C THR A 59 -11.29 -6.55 9.12
N THR A 60 -10.94 -6.58 10.41
CA THR A 60 -11.23 -5.47 11.34
C THR A 60 -10.50 -4.21 10.88
N LEU A 61 -9.21 -4.31 10.54
CA LEU A 61 -8.41 -3.21 10.04
C LEU A 61 -9.04 -2.54 8.80
N ALA A 62 -9.40 -3.32 7.78
CA ALA A 62 -10.00 -2.78 6.56
C ALA A 62 -11.40 -2.16 6.80
N LYS A 63 -12.23 -2.77 7.64
CA LYS A 63 -13.55 -2.23 8.02
C LYS A 63 -13.43 -0.93 8.80
N THR A 64 -12.56 -0.91 9.82
CA THR A 64 -12.30 0.27 10.65
C THR A 64 -11.71 1.41 9.83
N TRP A 65 -10.85 1.09 8.84
CA TRP A 65 -10.36 2.07 7.88
C TRP A 65 -11.51 2.72 7.11
N ALA A 66 -12.38 1.92 6.49
CA ALA A 66 -13.53 2.43 5.75
C ALA A 66 -14.48 3.24 6.64
N GLU A 67 -14.74 2.78 7.87
CA GLU A 67 -15.56 3.48 8.87
C GLU A 67 -14.99 4.86 9.21
N PHE A 68 -13.67 4.96 9.46
CA PHE A 68 -13.02 6.23 9.79
C PHE A 68 -13.25 7.27 8.69
N PHE A 69 -13.04 6.90 7.42
CA PHE A 69 -13.17 7.81 6.30
C PHE A 69 -14.62 7.97 5.79
N GLY A 70 -15.58 7.21 6.32
CA GLY A 70 -16.96 7.18 5.83
C GLY A 70 -17.08 6.65 4.40
N LEU A 71 -16.24 5.66 4.04
CA LEU A 71 -16.14 5.08 2.70
C LEU A 71 -16.90 3.77 2.60
N GLY A 72 -17.34 3.41 1.39
CA GLY A 72 -17.88 2.09 1.11
C GLY A 72 -16.85 0.99 1.38
N PHE A 73 -17.28 -0.13 1.97
CA PHE A 73 -16.45 -1.30 2.22
C PHE A 73 -16.98 -2.52 1.47
N SER A 74 -16.08 -3.31 0.90
CA SER A 74 -16.39 -4.64 0.39
C SER A 74 -15.28 -5.61 0.76
N ARG A 75 -15.65 -6.90 0.88
CA ARG A 75 -14.70 -8.00 1.08
C ARG A 75 -14.91 -9.01 -0.03
N VAL A 76 -13.82 -9.36 -0.69
CA VAL A 76 -13.75 -10.45 -1.67
C VAL A 76 -12.89 -11.53 -1.04
N GLN A 77 -13.49 -12.67 -0.70
CA GLN A 77 -12.75 -13.84 -0.25
C GLN A 77 -12.30 -14.62 -1.48
N PHE A 78 -11.00 -14.78 -1.66
CA PHE A 78 -10.47 -15.56 -2.76
C PHE A 78 -10.53 -17.04 -2.42
N THR A 79 -11.14 -17.80 -3.30
CA THR A 79 -11.28 -19.26 -3.21
C THR A 79 -10.96 -19.87 -4.58
N PRO A 80 -10.62 -21.18 -4.64
CA PRO A 80 -10.27 -21.83 -5.91
C PRO A 80 -11.38 -21.78 -6.98
N ASP A 81 -12.63 -21.69 -6.55
CA ASP A 81 -13.84 -21.64 -7.38
C ASP A 81 -14.28 -20.22 -7.75
N LEU A 82 -13.70 -19.18 -7.14
CA LEU A 82 -14.06 -17.79 -7.42
C LEU A 82 -13.78 -17.43 -8.88
N MET A 83 -14.79 -16.96 -9.60
CA MET A 83 -14.65 -16.54 -10.99
C MET A 83 -14.42 -15.03 -11.12
N PRO A 84 -13.79 -14.57 -12.23
CA PRO A 84 -13.61 -13.14 -12.49
C PRO A 84 -14.90 -12.32 -12.38
N LEU A 85 -16.02 -12.87 -12.87
CA LEU A 85 -17.34 -12.21 -12.87
C LEU A 85 -17.90 -12.00 -11.47
N ASP A 86 -17.52 -12.84 -10.50
CA ASP A 86 -17.93 -12.67 -9.10
C ASP A 86 -17.24 -11.47 -8.43
N ILE A 87 -16.15 -10.99 -9.03
CA ILE A 87 -15.39 -9.81 -8.58
C ILE A 87 -15.83 -8.56 -9.34
N ILE A 88 -15.81 -8.63 -10.66
CA ILE A 88 -16.04 -7.47 -11.53
C ILE A 88 -17.53 -7.21 -11.73
N GLY A 89 -18.38 -8.22 -11.64
CA GLY A 89 -19.80 -8.12 -11.97
C GLY A 89 -20.17 -8.84 -13.27
N SER A 90 -21.46 -8.85 -13.56
CA SER A 90 -22.02 -9.55 -14.72
C SER A 90 -23.29 -8.87 -15.24
N ASN A 91 -23.68 -9.18 -16.47
CA ASN A 91 -24.97 -8.73 -16.99
C ASN A 91 -26.07 -9.69 -16.53
N LEU A 92 -27.09 -9.13 -15.88
CA LEU A 92 -28.33 -9.82 -15.58
C LEU A 92 -29.40 -9.38 -16.58
N LEU A 93 -30.21 -10.34 -17.01
CA LEU A 93 -31.38 -10.08 -17.84
C LEU A 93 -32.51 -9.62 -16.92
N GLU A 94 -32.93 -8.35 -17.05
CA GLU A 94 -34.08 -7.81 -16.33
C GLU A 94 -35.30 -7.77 -17.26
N ASP A 95 -36.43 -8.29 -16.79
CA ASP A 95 -37.72 -8.13 -17.45
C ASP A 95 -38.32 -6.78 -17.01
N GLY A 96 -38.37 -5.81 -17.93
CA GLY A 96 -38.99 -4.50 -17.70
C GLY A 96 -40.32 -4.33 -18.42
N PRO A 97 -41.07 -3.25 -18.14
CA PRO A 97 -42.33 -2.93 -18.82
C PRO A 97 -42.19 -2.77 -20.35
N ASN A 98 -40.98 -2.55 -20.86
CA ASN A 98 -40.66 -2.41 -22.29
C ASN A 98 -39.97 -3.66 -22.89
N GLY A 99 -39.94 -4.79 -22.18
CA GLY A 99 -39.29 -6.04 -22.61
C GLY A 99 -38.00 -6.36 -21.84
N ARG A 100 -37.25 -7.33 -22.36
CA ARG A 100 -36.00 -7.84 -21.79
C ARG A 100 -34.82 -6.91 -22.08
N SER A 101 -34.11 -6.46 -21.06
CA SER A 101 -32.87 -5.72 -21.21
C SER A 101 -31.74 -6.34 -20.39
N PHE A 102 -30.51 -6.25 -20.89
CA PHE A 102 -29.33 -6.61 -20.12
C PHE A 102 -28.89 -5.41 -19.30
N ARG A 103 -28.75 -5.59 -17.98
CA ARG A 103 -28.22 -4.58 -17.07
C ARG A 103 -26.93 -5.09 -16.42
N PHE A 104 -25.89 -4.26 -16.45
CA PHE A 104 -24.65 -4.56 -15.77
C PHE A 104 -24.84 -4.43 -14.25
N TYR A 105 -24.68 -5.54 -13.55
CA TYR A 105 -24.65 -5.60 -12.10
C TYR A 105 -23.20 -5.51 -11.63
N ARG A 106 -22.90 -4.44 -10.90
CA ARG A 106 -21.57 -4.16 -10.38
C ARG A 106 -21.16 -5.20 -9.34
N GLY A 107 -19.99 -5.80 -9.53
CA GLY A 107 -19.41 -6.71 -8.54
C GLY A 107 -18.86 -6.00 -7.30
N PRO A 108 -18.38 -6.75 -6.30
CA PRO A 108 -17.85 -6.21 -5.04
C PRO A 108 -16.66 -5.26 -5.24
N ILE A 109 -15.92 -5.33 -6.35
CA ILE A 109 -14.82 -4.40 -6.65
C ILE A 109 -15.28 -2.93 -6.75
N PHE A 110 -16.57 -2.67 -6.97
CA PHE A 110 -17.15 -1.32 -7.07
C PHE A 110 -17.43 -0.68 -5.69
N SER A 111 -16.46 -0.78 -4.78
CA SER A 111 -16.49 -0.14 -3.46
C SER A 111 -15.24 0.70 -3.25
N ASN A 112 -15.28 1.68 -2.35
CA ASN A 112 -14.14 2.57 -2.11
C ASN A 112 -12.97 1.83 -1.46
N VAL A 113 -13.25 0.96 -0.48
CA VAL A 113 -12.27 0.12 0.20
C VAL A 113 -12.60 -1.34 -0.11
N VAL A 114 -11.66 -2.03 -0.74
CA VAL A 114 -11.81 -3.44 -1.10
C VAL A 114 -10.76 -4.27 -0.38
N LEU A 115 -11.22 -5.18 0.49
CA LEU A 115 -10.39 -6.21 1.08
C LEU A 115 -10.38 -7.44 0.17
N GLY A 116 -9.29 -7.70 -0.53
CA GLY A 116 -9.06 -8.95 -1.26
C GLY A 116 -8.37 -9.95 -0.34
N ASP A 117 -9.14 -10.85 0.27
CA ASP A 117 -8.62 -11.76 1.29
C ASP A 117 -8.07 -13.04 0.63
N GLU A 118 -6.83 -13.41 0.98
CA GLU A 118 -6.14 -14.62 0.52
C GLU A 118 -6.01 -14.71 -1.00
N ILE A 119 -5.53 -13.64 -1.65
CA ILE A 119 -5.54 -13.53 -3.11
C ILE A 119 -4.76 -14.65 -3.83
N ASN A 120 -3.84 -15.30 -3.12
CA ASN A 120 -3.12 -16.49 -3.59
C ASN A 120 -3.98 -17.76 -3.66
N ARG A 121 -5.26 -17.78 -3.24
CA ARG A 121 -6.13 -18.98 -3.30
C ARG A 121 -6.97 -19.08 -4.56
N ALA A 122 -7.13 -18.00 -5.34
CA ALA A 122 -7.88 -18.05 -6.59
C ALA A 122 -6.97 -18.32 -7.79
N THR A 123 -7.58 -18.76 -8.89
CA THR A 123 -6.86 -19.01 -10.15
C THR A 123 -6.17 -17.75 -10.69
N PRO A 124 -5.09 -17.89 -11.49
CA PRO A 124 -4.40 -16.76 -12.11
C PRO A 124 -5.31 -15.82 -12.92
N LYS A 125 -6.38 -16.36 -13.53
CA LYS A 125 -7.35 -15.57 -14.30
C LYS A 125 -8.17 -14.65 -13.39
N THR A 126 -8.61 -15.16 -12.24
CA THR A 126 -9.37 -14.40 -11.23
C THR A 126 -8.50 -13.34 -10.56
N GLN A 127 -7.25 -13.70 -10.20
CA GLN A 127 -6.24 -12.75 -9.71
C GLN A 127 -6.02 -11.60 -10.71
N SER A 128 -5.85 -11.95 -11.99
CA SER A 128 -5.62 -10.95 -13.05
C SER A 128 -6.78 -9.96 -13.18
N ALA A 129 -8.03 -10.42 -13.14
CA ALA A 129 -9.20 -9.54 -13.25
C ALA A 129 -9.28 -8.54 -12.08
N PHE A 130 -8.98 -8.98 -10.86
CA PHE A 130 -8.92 -8.10 -9.69
C PHE A 130 -7.80 -7.06 -9.79
N LEU A 131 -6.60 -7.50 -10.16
CA LEU A 131 -5.42 -6.64 -10.24
C LEU A 131 -5.45 -5.68 -11.43
N GLU A 132 -6.10 -6.06 -12.52
CA GLU A 132 -6.35 -5.18 -13.67
C GLU A 132 -7.30 -4.06 -13.27
N ALA A 133 -8.42 -4.38 -12.61
CA ALA A 133 -9.33 -3.37 -12.09
C ALA A 133 -8.64 -2.43 -11.09
N MET A 134 -7.74 -2.98 -10.27
CA MET A 134 -6.93 -2.23 -9.31
C MET A 134 -5.98 -1.24 -9.98
N GLU A 135 -5.27 -1.65 -11.03
CA GLU A 135 -4.30 -0.80 -11.74
C GLU A 135 -5.01 0.25 -12.61
N GLU A 136 -6.04 -0.17 -13.36
CA GLU A 136 -6.74 0.67 -14.31
C GLU A 136 -7.78 1.60 -13.66
N LYS A 137 -8.15 1.35 -12.40
CA LYS A 137 -9.20 2.06 -11.65
C LYS A 137 -10.57 2.06 -12.38
N ARG A 138 -10.80 1.05 -13.21
CA ARG A 138 -12.02 0.81 -13.98
C ARG A 138 -12.13 -0.67 -14.31
N VAL A 139 -13.34 -1.11 -14.61
CA VAL A 139 -13.62 -2.43 -15.18
C VAL A 139 -14.12 -2.24 -16.59
N THR A 140 -13.53 -2.94 -17.56
CA THR A 140 -14.09 -3.02 -18.92
C THR A 140 -14.89 -4.31 -19.05
N PHE A 141 -16.18 -4.20 -19.31
CA PHE A 141 -17.08 -5.33 -19.50
C PHE A 141 -17.82 -5.20 -20.83
N LEU A 142 -17.68 -6.21 -21.71
CA LEU A 142 -18.29 -6.23 -23.05
C LEU A 142 -18.04 -4.95 -23.89
N GLY A 143 -16.86 -4.36 -23.74
CA GLY A 143 -16.45 -3.15 -24.46
C GLY A 143 -16.90 -1.83 -23.81
N GLU A 144 -17.69 -1.86 -22.73
CA GLU A 144 -18.05 -0.67 -21.96
C GLU A 144 -17.12 -0.52 -20.75
N ALA A 145 -16.65 0.71 -20.51
CA ALA A 145 -15.79 1.02 -19.37
C ALA A 145 -16.64 1.55 -18.20
N HIS A 146 -16.53 0.89 -17.06
CA HIS A 146 -17.19 1.28 -15.81
C HIS A 146 -16.14 1.76 -14.80
N PRO A 147 -16.11 3.06 -14.45
CA PRO A 147 -15.14 3.59 -13.49
C PRO A 147 -15.39 3.05 -12.08
N LEU A 148 -14.31 2.80 -11.34
CA LEU A 148 -14.38 2.49 -9.91
C LEU A 148 -14.63 3.78 -9.10
N PRO A 149 -15.15 3.68 -7.86
CA PRO A 149 -15.36 4.85 -7.00
C PRO A 149 -14.08 5.63 -6.73
N ASP A 150 -14.15 6.95 -6.54
CA ASP A 150 -13.01 7.77 -6.12
C ASP A 150 -13.27 8.31 -4.70
N PRO A 151 -12.41 8.05 -3.70
CA PRO A 151 -11.18 7.24 -3.76
C PRO A 151 -11.45 5.74 -3.89
N PHE A 152 -10.49 5.03 -4.51
CA PHE A 152 -10.42 3.56 -4.61
C PHE A 152 -9.15 3.06 -3.92
N PHE A 153 -9.29 2.16 -2.94
CA PHE A 153 -8.19 1.64 -2.15
C PHE A 153 -8.33 0.14 -1.91
N VAL A 154 -7.32 -0.61 -2.34
CA VAL A 154 -7.26 -2.06 -2.15
C VAL A 154 -6.28 -2.41 -1.03
N ILE A 155 -6.76 -3.24 -0.11
CA ILE A 155 -5.94 -3.99 0.84
C ILE A 155 -6.08 -5.46 0.44
N ALA A 156 -5.08 -6.00 -0.23
CA ALA A 156 -5.02 -7.43 -0.54
C ALA A 156 -4.27 -8.17 0.57
N THR A 157 -4.61 -9.42 0.85
CA THR A 157 -3.93 -10.23 1.85
C THR A 157 -3.38 -11.51 1.25
N GLN A 158 -2.28 -11.99 1.80
CA GLN A 158 -1.73 -13.31 1.53
C GLN A 158 -1.36 -13.99 2.84
N ASN A 159 -1.71 -15.27 2.94
CA ASN A 159 -1.30 -16.11 4.06
C ASN A 159 -0.03 -16.88 3.64
N PRO A 160 1.13 -16.63 4.26
CA PRO A 160 2.38 -17.28 3.89
C PRO A 160 2.48 -18.75 4.34
N ILE A 161 1.59 -19.21 5.22
CA ILE A 161 1.67 -20.54 5.85
C ILE A 161 0.95 -21.61 5.01
N GLU A 162 -0.09 -21.21 4.25
CA GLU A 162 -0.88 -22.14 3.45
C GLU A 162 -0.21 -22.42 2.10
N LEU A 163 0.41 -23.61 2.00
CA LEU A 163 1.10 -24.08 0.79
C LEU A 163 0.21 -24.94 -0.12
N GLU A 164 -0.91 -25.46 0.39
CA GLU A 164 -1.77 -26.36 -0.38
C GLU A 164 -2.90 -25.58 -1.08
N GLY A 165 -3.07 -25.81 -2.39
CA GLY A 165 -4.13 -25.17 -3.18
C GLY A 165 -3.93 -23.67 -3.42
N THR A 166 -2.70 -23.17 -3.34
CA THR A 166 -2.37 -21.78 -3.60
C THR A 166 -1.67 -21.59 -4.96
N TYR A 167 -1.94 -20.45 -5.58
CA TYR A 167 -1.35 -19.95 -6.81
C TYR A 167 -0.54 -18.69 -6.46
N PRO A 168 0.80 -18.75 -6.47
CA PRO A 168 1.61 -17.58 -6.18
C PRO A 168 1.33 -16.49 -7.22
N LEU A 169 1.33 -15.24 -6.76
CA LEU A 169 1.24 -14.12 -7.68
C LEU A 169 2.56 -14.02 -8.46
N PRO A 170 2.52 -13.88 -9.79
CA PRO A 170 3.69 -13.51 -10.57
C PRO A 170 4.31 -12.21 -10.05
N GLU A 171 5.62 -12.07 -10.17
CA GLU A 171 6.38 -10.91 -9.68
C GLU A 171 5.89 -9.61 -10.35
N ALA A 172 5.54 -9.68 -11.63
CA ALA A 172 4.94 -8.57 -12.36
C ALA A 172 3.58 -8.11 -11.81
N GLN A 173 2.83 -9.01 -11.16
CA GLN A 173 1.57 -8.69 -10.49
C GLN A 173 1.82 -8.08 -9.11
N ILE A 174 2.76 -8.65 -8.35
CA ILE A 174 3.16 -8.15 -7.04
C ILE A 174 3.72 -6.72 -7.15
N ASP A 175 4.48 -6.41 -8.20
CA ASP A 175 5.05 -5.08 -8.47
C ASP A 175 4.00 -3.95 -8.58
N ARG A 176 2.73 -4.29 -8.87
CA ARG A 176 1.61 -3.32 -8.92
C ARG A 176 1.20 -2.81 -7.53
N PHE A 177 1.52 -3.53 -6.46
CA PHE A 177 1.26 -3.05 -5.11
C PHE A 177 2.23 -1.95 -4.73
N PHE A 178 1.72 -0.85 -4.19
CA PHE A 178 2.52 0.28 -3.76
C PHE A 178 3.49 -0.12 -2.64
N MET A 179 2.97 -0.86 -1.66
CA MET A 179 3.71 -1.42 -0.53
C MET A 179 3.32 -2.87 -0.28
N LYS A 180 4.29 -3.64 0.21
CA LYS A 180 4.07 -4.94 0.83
C LYS A 180 4.36 -4.81 2.33
N LEU A 181 3.34 -5.05 3.14
CA LEU A 181 3.40 -4.86 4.59
C LEU A 181 3.24 -6.19 5.31
N VAL A 182 4.03 -6.37 6.37
CA VAL A 182 3.96 -7.55 7.23
C VAL A 182 3.06 -7.25 8.42
N PHE A 183 2.04 -8.06 8.60
CA PHE A 183 1.17 -8.09 9.76
C PHE A 183 1.63 -9.25 10.64
N SER A 184 2.46 -8.95 11.63
CA SER A 184 3.01 -9.94 12.56
C SER A 184 2.10 -10.13 13.76
N MET A 185 2.38 -11.14 14.59
CA MET A 185 1.74 -11.26 15.90
C MET A 185 2.02 -10.02 16.76
N PRO A 186 1.02 -9.51 17.50
CA PRO A 186 1.23 -8.38 18.39
C PRO A 186 2.13 -8.80 19.55
N ASP A 187 2.80 -7.82 20.16
CA ASP A 187 3.51 -8.06 21.40
C ASP A 187 2.55 -8.39 22.56
N PHE A 188 3.12 -8.81 23.68
CA PHE A 188 2.37 -9.20 24.87
C PHE A 188 1.42 -8.10 25.38
N HIS A 189 1.83 -6.84 25.36
CA HIS A 189 1.02 -5.73 25.86
C HIS A 189 -0.12 -5.38 24.90
N ALA A 190 0.15 -5.40 23.60
CA ALA A 190 -0.86 -5.25 22.58
C ALA A 190 -1.88 -6.40 22.64
N LEU A 191 -1.44 -7.64 22.89
CA LEU A 191 -2.34 -8.78 23.10
C LEU A 191 -3.26 -8.60 24.32
N LEU A 192 -2.72 -8.14 25.45
CA LEU A 192 -3.55 -7.82 26.63
C LEU A 192 -4.61 -6.77 26.29
N GLY A 193 -4.20 -5.69 25.61
CA GLY A 193 -5.14 -4.66 25.17
C GLY A 193 -6.22 -5.20 24.23
N ILE A 194 -5.88 -6.12 23.30
CA ILE A 194 -6.85 -6.77 22.42
C ILE A 194 -7.87 -7.58 23.24
N MET A 195 -7.42 -8.31 24.27
CA MET A 195 -8.30 -9.05 25.18
C MET A 195 -9.24 -8.12 25.95
N ASP A 196 -8.74 -7.00 26.45
CA ASP A 196 -9.55 -6.01 27.17
C ASP A 196 -10.59 -5.33 26.27
N MET A 197 -10.26 -5.10 25.00
CA MET A 197 -11.19 -4.51 24.04
C MET A 197 -12.27 -5.49 23.58
N ALA A 198 -11.99 -6.79 23.52
CA ALA A 198 -13.05 -7.77 23.25
C ALA A 198 -14.18 -7.70 24.30
N ALA A 199 -13.89 -7.19 25.50
CA ALA A 199 -14.85 -6.97 26.57
C ALA A 199 -15.50 -5.56 26.57
N THR A 200 -15.02 -4.61 25.76
CA THR A 200 -15.48 -3.20 25.80
C THR A 200 -15.57 -2.55 24.41
N THR A 201 -16.75 -2.02 24.07
CA THR A 201 -16.91 -1.21 22.84
C THR A 201 -16.50 0.24 23.12
N LYS A 202 -15.31 0.65 22.69
CA LYS A 202 -14.93 2.08 22.70
C LYS A 202 -15.32 2.73 21.37
N SER A 203 -16.04 3.84 21.43
CA SER A 203 -16.36 4.68 20.26
C SER A 203 -15.41 5.88 20.19
N GLY A 204 -14.49 5.86 19.23
CA GLY A 204 -13.83 7.08 18.74
C GLY A 204 -14.75 7.83 17.76
N ALA A 205 -14.48 9.11 17.52
CA ALA A 205 -15.15 9.88 16.46
C ALA A 205 -14.50 9.58 15.11
N ALA A 206 -15.25 9.02 14.16
CA ALA A 206 -14.81 8.87 12.77
C ALA A 206 -14.76 10.25 12.09
N ALA A 207 -13.88 10.44 11.10
CA ALA A 207 -13.87 11.67 10.30
C ALA A 207 -15.14 11.80 9.45
N GLY A 208 -15.65 10.68 8.93
CA GLY A 208 -16.83 10.64 8.07
C GLY A 208 -16.58 11.15 6.65
N PRO A 209 -17.56 11.04 5.74
CA PRO A 209 -17.36 11.22 4.31
C PRO A 209 -17.02 12.66 3.91
N GLU A 210 -17.68 13.65 4.51
CA GLU A 210 -17.49 15.07 4.15
C GLU A 210 -16.08 15.56 4.47
N ARG A 211 -15.64 15.34 5.71
CA ARG A 211 -14.31 15.73 6.17
C ARG A 211 -13.22 14.99 5.42
N SER A 212 -13.42 13.69 5.18
CA SER A 212 -12.46 12.87 4.43
C SER A 212 -12.31 13.35 2.99
N SER A 213 -13.43 13.64 2.30
CA SER A 213 -13.40 14.18 0.95
C SER A 213 -12.68 15.53 0.87
N ALA A 214 -12.99 16.44 1.81
CA ALA A 214 -12.32 17.75 1.88
C ALA A 214 -10.81 17.61 2.11
N ALA A 215 -10.39 16.74 3.03
CA ALA A 215 -8.98 16.54 3.34
C ALA A 215 -8.23 15.83 2.19
N ILE A 216 -8.85 14.86 1.50
CA ILE A 216 -8.28 14.21 0.31
C ILE A 216 -8.11 15.23 -0.83
N ALA A 217 -9.11 16.11 -1.04
CA ALA A 217 -9.01 17.19 -2.02
C ALA A 217 -7.87 18.16 -1.68
N SER A 218 -7.76 18.54 -0.40
CA SER A 218 -6.66 19.39 0.10
C SER A 218 -5.30 18.72 -0.11
N TRP A 219 -5.17 17.42 0.19
CA TRP A 219 -3.96 16.66 -0.07
C TRP A 219 -3.62 16.63 -1.57
N ARG A 220 -4.59 16.38 -2.46
CA ARG A 220 -4.36 16.40 -3.91
C ARG A 220 -3.80 17.73 -4.39
N ALA A 221 -4.28 18.84 -3.84
CA ALA A 221 -3.76 20.17 -4.13
C ALA A 221 -2.37 20.42 -3.53
N LEU A 222 -2.11 19.93 -2.32
CA LEU A 222 -0.85 20.11 -1.59
C LEU A 222 0.29 19.23 -2.14
N SER A 223 0.00 17.99 -2.53
CA SER A 223 1.00 16.96 -2.83
C SER A 223 2.04 17.36 -3.89
N PRO A 224 1.73 18.12 -4.96
CA PRO A 224 2.74 18.57 -5.92
C PRO A 224 3.71 19.60 -5.30
N HIS A 225 3.25 20.34 -4.29
CA HIS A 225 3.99 21.42 -3.62
C HIS A 225 4.88 20.95 -2.47
N ILE A 226 4.69 19.73 -1.95
CA ILE A 226 5.64 19.15 -0.99
C ILE A 226 6.99 18.95 -1.69
N ALA A 227 8.03 19.53 -1.11
CA ALA A 227 9.36 19.49 -1.68
C ALA A 227 9.99 18.10 -1.54
N ALA A 228 10.73 17.72 -2.57
CA ALA A 228 11.67 16.61 -2.53
C ALA A 228 12.95 17.14 -3.19
N PRO A 229 13.92 17.59 -2.37
CA PRO A 229 15.16 18.19 -2.86
C PRO A 229 15.89 17.27 -3.84
N ASP A 230 16.70 17.83 -4.74
CA ASP A 230 17.41 17.04 -5.77
C ASP A 230 18.32 15.98 -5.16
N GLY A 231 18.88 16.24 -3.99
CA GLY A 231 19.60 15.23 -3.20
C GLY A 231 18.73 14.02 -2.89
N VAL A 232 17.50 14.21 -2.40
CA VAL A 232 16.53 13.12 -2.08
C VAL A 232 16.13 12.37 -3.35
N ARG A 233 15.87 13.08 -4.45
CA ARG A 233 15.55 12.44 -5.74
C ARG A 233 16.69 11.57 -6.25
N SER A 234 17.91 12.09 -6.19
CA SER A 234 19.13 11.39 -6.62
C SER A 234 19.42 10.20 -5.71
N TYR A 235 19.16 10.33 -4.40
CA TYR A 235 19.30 9.25 -3.42
C TYR A 235 18.36 8.08 -3.73
N ILE A 236 17.07 8.36 -4.00
CA ILE A 236 16.10 7.34 -4.41
C ILE A 236 16.55 6.65 -5.71
N ALA A 237 16.95 7.45 -6.72
CA ALA A 237 17.41 6.90 -7.99
C ALA A 237 18.64 5.99 -7.81
N ARG A 238 19.61 6.41 -6.98
CA ARG A 238 20.80 5.63 -6.69
C ARG A 238 20.49 4.34 -5.94
N ILE A 239 19.58 4.35 -4.97
CA ILE A 239 19.13 3.13 -4.28
C ILE A 239 18.58 2.13 -5.29
N VAL A 240 17.65 2.56 -6.14
CA VAL A 240 17.04 1.68 -7.14
C VAL A 240 18.10 1.16 -8.10
N GLU A 241 18.96 2.02 -8.65
CA GLU A 241 20.06 1.61 -9.52
C GLU A 241 21.01 0.61 -8.84
N SER A 242 21.38 0.86 -7.58
CA SER A 242 22.31 0.02 -6.81
C SER A 242 21.70 -1.30 -6.36
N SER A 243 20.39 -1.50 -6.53
CA SER A 243 19.74 -2.79 -6.33
C SER A 243 19.90 -3.74 -7.52
N HIS A 244 20.40 -3.26 -8.67
CA HIS A 244 20.63 -4.08 -9.86
C HIS A 244 22.05 -4.67 -9.88
N PRO A 245 22.22 -5.98 -10.14
CA PRO A 245 23.53 -6.65 -10.06
C PRO A 245 24.56 -6.12 -11.07
N ASP A 246 24.13 -5.62 -12.24
CA ASP A 246 25.00 -5.05 -13.27
C ASP A 246 25.52 -3.64 -12.94
N ARG A 247 24.92 -2.98 -11.95
CA ARG A 247 25.21 -1.58 -11.59
C ARG A 247 25.60 -1.38 -10.14
N SER A 248 25.42 -2.41 -9.31
CA SER A 248 25.60 -2.30 -7.88
C SER A 248 27.07 -2.27 -7.47
N PRO A 249 27.50 -1.32 -6.64
CA PRO A 249 28.78 -1.41 -5.96
C PRO A 249 28.77 -2.45 -4.83
N VAL A 250 27.62 -3.00 -4.44
CA VAL A 250 27.48 -3.92 -3.30
C VAL A 250 27.67 -5.37 -3.74
N ASP A 251 28.67 -6.05 -3.19
CA ASP A 251 28.98 -7.46 -3.54
C ASP A 251 27.79 -8.39 -3.23
N LEU A 252 27.06 -8.14 -2.14
CA LEU A 252 25.85 -8.88 -1.76
C LEU A 252 24.81 -8.86 -2.89
N VAL A 253 24.61 -7.70 -3.53
CA VAL A 253 23.68 -7.54 -4.66
C VAL A 253 24.19 -8.31 -5.89
N ARG A 254 25.47 -8.14 -6.24
CA ARG A 254 26.07 -8.79 -7.40
C ARG A 254 26.03 -10.32 -7.32
N ARG A 255 26.09 -10.86 -6.10
CA ARG A 255 26.05 -12.31 -5.85
C ARG A 255 24.62 -12.86 -5.81
N TYR A 256 23.70 -12.19 -5.14
CA TYR A 256 22.41 -12.79 -4.77
C TYR A 256 21.20 -12.27 -5.54
N VAL A 257 21.27 -11.12 -6.22
CA VAL A 257 20.11 -10.53 -6.90
C VAL A 257 20.07 -10.96 -8.37
N LEU A 258 18.93 -11.50 -8.80
CA LEU A 258 18.62 -11.75 -10.21
C LEU A 258 18.07 -10.49 -10.89
N TYR A 259 17.11 -9.83 -10.23
CA TYR A 259 16.48 -8.61 -10.71
C TYR A 259 16.33 -7.61 -9.57
N GLY A 260 16.88 -6.41 -9.77
CA GLY A 260 16.74 -5.29 -8.85
C GLY A 260 15.34 -4.67 -8.87
N ALA A 261 15.15 -3.72 -7.97
CA ALA A 261 13.88 -3.04 -7.75
C ALA A 261 13.41 -2.31 -9.03
N SER A 262 12.13 -2.42 -9.36
CA SER A 262 11.57 -1.81 -10.58
C SER A 262 11.56 -0.26 -10.53
N PRO A 263 11.36 0.44 -11.66
CA PRO A 263 11.14 1.89 -11.67
C PRO A 263 9.93 2.33 -10.83
N ARG A 264 8.95 1.44 -10.59
CA ARG A 264 7.83 1.72 -9.69
C ARG A 264 8.30 1.94 -8.26
N SER A 265 9.39 1.31 -7.82
CA SER A 265 10.03 1.58 -6.52
C SER A 265 10.43 3.05 -6.39
N ALA A 266 11.05 3.62 -7.42
CA ALA A 266 11.47 5.03 -7.39
C ALA A 266 10.27 5.98 -7.27
N ILE A 267 9.23 5.73 -8.07
CA ILE A 267 7.99 6.52 -8.06
C ILE A 267 7.28 6.39 -6.71
N ALA A 268 7.18 5.17 -6.19
CA ALA A 268 6.51 4.88 -4.93
C ALA A 268 7.27 5.47 -3.74
N LEU A 269 8.61 5.33 -3.67
CA LEU A 269 9.43 5.95 -2.63
C LEU A 269 9.34 7.48 -2.67
N TYR A 270 9.38 8.07 -3.86
CA TYR A 270 9.25 9.51 -4.03
C TYR A 270 7.90 10.03 -3.51
N SER A 271 6.80 9.37 -3.89
CA SER A 271 5.46 9.73 -3.42
C SER A 271 5.32 9.49 -1.92
N ALA A 272 5.73 8.32 -1.43
CA ALA A 272 5.62 7.93 -0.03
C ALA A 272 6.42 8.85 0.90
N ALA A 273 7.65 9.22 0.54
CA ALA A 273 8.48 10.11 1.34
C ALA A 273 7.87 11.52 1.46
N LYS A 274 7.28 12.04 0.36
CA LYS A 274 6.55 13.31 0.38
C LYS A 274 5.31 13.23 1.26
N THR A 275 4.52 12.16 1.15
CA THR A 275 3.34 11.93 1.98
C THR A 275 3.72 11.85 3.46
N LYS A 276 4.76 11.08 3.81
CA LYS A 276 5.25 10.94 5.18
C LYS A 276 5.71 12.27 5.78
N ALA A 277 6.44 13.07 5.01
CA ALA A 277 6.83 14.41 5.42
C ALA A 277 5.60 15.29 5.70
N ALA A 278 4.62 15.29 4.80
CA ALA A 278 3.40 16.08 4.96
C ALA A 278 2.57 15.67 6.18
N MET A 279 2.40 14.37 6.42
CA MET A 279 1.74 13.84 7.62
C MET A 279 2.45 14.24 8.92
N SER A 280 3.76 14.46 8.85
CA SER A 280 4.57 14.96 9.97
C SER A 280 4.55 16.49 10.09
N GLY A 281 3.78 17.19 9.27
CA GLY A 281 3.75 18.66 9.21
C GLY A 281 5.03 19.27 8.62
N ARG A 282 5.82 18.51 7.86
CA ARG A 282 7.04 18.99 7.20
C ARG A 282 6.76 19.32 5.73
N PRO A 283 7.25 20.46 5.22
CA PRO A 283 7.06 20.86 3.82
C PRO A 283 7.99 20.13 2.84
N SER A 284 8.92 19.31 3.33
CA SER A 284 9.95 18.65 2.53
C SER A 284 10.27 17.24 3.03
N ALA A 285 10.40 16.31 2.09
CA ALA A 285 10.93 14.98 2.32
C ALA A 285 12.43 15.02 2.69
N SER A 286 12.87 14.03 3.46
CA SER A 286 14.27 13.81 3.87
C SER A 286 14.78 12.44 3.40
N PHE A 287 16.08 12.18 3.61
CA PHE A 287 16.65 10.83 3.41
C PHE A 287 16.07 9.82 4.39
N ASP A 288 15.86 10.22 5.65
CA ASP A 288 15.28 9.34 6.68
C ASP A 288 13.86 8.86 6.32
N ASP A 289 13.10 9.69 5.59
CA ASP A 289 11.80 9.28 5.07
C ASP A 289 11.95 8.12 4.07
N VAL A 290 12.89 8.25 3.13
CA VAL A 290 13.18 7.21 2.12
C VAL A 290 13.68 5.94 2.78
N ASP A 291 14.63 6.05 3.70
CA ASP A 291 15.26 4.92 4.37
C ASP A 291 14.26 4.10 5.19
N ASP A 292 13.37 4.77 5.92
CA ASP A 292 12.37 4.08 6.71
C ASP A 292 11.34 3.36 5.83
N LEU A 293 10.99 3.93 4.67
CA LEU A 293 10.01 3.38 3.72
C LEU A 293 10.61 2.33 2.76
N LEU A 294 11.93 2.19 2.71
CA LEU A 294 12.64 1.43 1.68
C LEU A 294 12.13 -0.01 1.56
N THR A 295 12.17 -0.75 2.66
CA THR A 295 11.82 -2.18 2.64
C THR A 295 10.36 -2.39 2.29
N ASP A 296 9.45 -1.60 2.87
CA ASP A 296 8.00 -1.71 2.65
C ASP A 296 7.62 -1.46 1.18
N VAL A 297 8.39 -0.63 0.47
CA VAL A 297 8.16 -0.29 -0.94
C VAL A 297 8.95 -1.20 -1.89
N ALA A 298 10.21 -1.54 -1.60
CA ALA A 298 11.08 -2.17 -2.58
C ALA A 298 11.19 -3.70 -2.43
N ALA A 299 10.91 -4.28 -1.24
CA ALA A 299 11.23 -5.67 -0.97
C ALA A 299 10.53 -6.66 -1.92
N HIS A 300 9.28 -6.39 -2.29
CA HIS A 300 8.53 -7.25 -3.20
C HIS A 300 8.87 -7.08 -4.68
N ARG A 301 9.85 -6.22 -4.98
CA ARG A 301 10.30 -5.88 -6.34
C ARG A 301 11.73 -6.34 -6.62
N VAL A 302 12.40 -6.94 -5.64
CA VAL A 302 13.74 -7.51 -5.77
C VAL A 302 13.63 -9.02 -5.77
N ILE A 303 14.22 -9.66 -6.79
CA ILE A 303 14.19 -11.11 -6.97
C ILE A 303 15.58 -11.65 -6.66
N LEU A 304 15.67 -12.56 -5.70
CA LEU A 304 16.91 -13.24 -5.33
C LEU A 304 17.08 -14.55 -6.10
N ASN A 305 18.33 -15.02 -6.20
CA ASN A 305 18.64 -16.35 -6.71
C ASN A 305 18.55 -17.42 -5.61
N PHE A 306 18.59 -18.69 -6.01
CA PHE A 306 18.55 -19.83 -5.10
C PHE A 306 19.75 -19.88 -4.13
N GLU A 307 20.89 -19.28 -4.48
CA GLU A 307 22.05 -19.23 -3.60
C GLU A 307 21.78 -18.36 -2.38
N ALA A 308 21.02 -17.26 -2.54
CA ALA A 308 20.59 -16.42 -1.44
C ALA A 308 19.75 -17.19 -0.42
N GLU A 309 18.82 -18.02 -0.90
CA GLU A 309 17.99 -18.87 -0.06
C GLU A 309 18.82 -19.91 0.70
N ALA A 310 19.78 -20.55 0.03
CA ALA A 310 20.68 -21.51 0.65
C ALA A 310 21.58 -20.89 1.74
N ASP A 311 22.02 -19.65 1.53
CA ASP A 311 22.86 -18.89 2.46
C ASP A 311 22.02 -18.13 3.53
N GLY A 312 20.69 -18.23 3.49
CA GLY A 312 19.79 -17.57 4.44
C GLY A 312 19.73 -16.04 4.31
N VAL A 313 20.06 -15.51 3.14
CA VAL A 313 20.06 -14.06 2.84
C VAL A 313 18.68 -13.64 2.33
N GLY A 314 18.05 -12.72 3.05
CA GLY A 314 16.76 -12.16 2.67
C GLY A 314 16.87 -10.88 1.84
N VAL A 315 15.76 -10.48 1.22
CA VAL A 315 15.69 -9.21 0.48
C VAL A 315 15.93 -8.01 1.41
N GLY A 316 15.52 -8.11 2.67
CA GLY A 316 15.78 -7.08 3.68
C GLY A 316 17.27 -6.81 3.85
N ASP A 317 18.08 -7.86 3.97
CA ASP A 317 19.55 -7.74 4.11
C ASP A 317 20.18 -7.08 2.89
N VAL A 318 19.70 -7.43 1.69
CA VAL A 318 20.12 -6.83 0.42
C VAL A 318 19.81 -5.34 0.38
N LEU A 319 18.57 -4.96 0.71
CA LEU A 319 18.15 -3.55 0.70
C LEU A 319 18.86 -2.73 1.78
N ASP A 320 19.09 -3.30 2.95
CA ASP A 320 19.86 -2.66 4.02
C ASP A 320 21.32 -2.43 3.61
N ALA A 321 21.95 -3.39 2.92
CA ALA A 321 23.30 -3.25 2.38
C ALA A 321 23.37 -2.17 1.30
N VAL A 322 22.40 -2.14 0.38
CA VAL A 322 22.27 -1.08 -0.64
C VAL A 322 22.12 0.29 0.02
N ARG A 323 21.18 0.43 0.95
CA ARG A 323 20.97 1.68 1.69
C ARG A 323 22.25 2.13 2.37
N ALA A 324 22.92 1.24 3.10
CA ALA A 324 24.14 1.56 3.82
C ALA A 324 25.26 2.06 2.89
N GLU A 325 25.40 1.48 1.71
CA GLU A 325 26.40 1.91 0.73
C GLU A 325 26.06 3.27 0.11
N VAL A 326 24.81 3.45 -0.32
CA VAL A 326 24.36 4.72 -0.89
C VAL A 326 24.41 5.85 0.15
N ALA A 327 24.07 5.58 1.42
CA ALA A 327 24.16 6.57 2.50
C ALA A 327 25.60 7.09 2.70
N LYS A 328 26.64 6.27 2.45
CA LYS A 328 28.03 6.74 2.49
C LYS A 328 28.33 7.72 1.35
N GLU A 329 27.92 7.40 0.12
CA GLU A 329 28.08 8.30 -1.04
C GLU A 329 27.47 9.68 -0.76
N PHE A 330 26.25 9.71 -0.18
CA PHE A 330 25.50 10.95 0.06
C PHE A 330 25.83 11.66 1.38
N SER A 331 26.46 10.98 2.34
CA SER A 331 27.01 11.64 3.53
C SER A 331 28.36 12.30 3.23
N LEU A 332 29.18 11.71 2.36
CA LEU A 332 30.45 12.29 1.89
C LEU A 332 30.23 13.54 1.02
N SER A 333 29.15 13.60 0.22
CA SER A 333 28.81 14.78 -0.56
C SER A 333 28.38 15.97 0.31
N ARG A 334 27.64 15.72 1.41
CA ARG A 334 27.29 16.74 2.42
C ARG A 334 28.50 17.39 3.09
N GLY A 335 29.64 16.69 3.17
CA GLY A 335 30.88 17.22 3.73
C GLY A 335 31.66 18.12 2.77
N ARG A 336 31.50 17.95 1.45
CA ARG A 336 32.19 18.77 0.43
C ARG A 336 31.48 20.08 0.12
N ASP A 337 30.15 20.14 0.21
CA ASP A 337 29.38 21.38 0.01
C ASP A 337 29.42 22.33 1.23
N ARG A 338 30.07 21.92 2.32
CA ARG A 338 30.23 22.70 3.57
C ARG A 338 31.67 23.15 3.83
N ALA A 339 32.63 22.86 2.94
CA ALA A 339 34.04 23.21 3.06
C ALA A 339 34.45 24.21 1.97
#